data_AF-A0A8J4V3E5-F1
#
_entry.id   AF-A0A8J4V3E5-F1
#
_cell.length_a   1.000
_cell.length_b   1.000
_cell.length_c   1.000
_cell.angle_alpha   90.00
_cell.angle_beta   90.00
_cell.angle_gamma   90.00
#
_symmetry.space_group_name_H-M   'P 1'
#
loop_
_entity.id
_entity.type
_entity.pdbx_description
1 polymer ?
#
loop_
_entity_poly.entity_id
_entity_poly.type
_entity_poly.pdbx_seq_one_letter_code
_entity_poly.pdbx_strand_id
1 'polypeptide(L)'
;MKVLSILLLCILFVSAVYSGYSCSNPCYGDMCCSIPSNNQYYLTTFCDESTACGTGCSQLSLFSADSQRFGCGTTLTICSAGGGSTSGSSSTTSSGSGSGSGTTSSGSGSGSGSGSGTSGSTSSGSGSGSGSGSGSTSSGSGSGSGSGSSSSGSGSGSGSGSSNLLNEIVYGTCVKVTVIDAGPNISVEEEAGMPIIDASAQVCQTLFGSSSCGWSDSRLISAVQSTENDGFPVGNAFNVTLSQYQSIMKRGELLMSQCSLNSYDSKCKYNNHSF
;
A
#
# COMPACT_ATOMS: atom_id res chain seq x y z
N MET A 1 2.31 -25.53 -50.86
CA MET A 1 3.00 -24.64 -49.90
C MET A 1 2.23 -23.34 -49.62
N LYS A 2 1.72 -22.61 -50.63
CA LYS A 2 1.01 -21.33 -50.40
C LYS A 2 -0.27 -21.42 -49.54
N VAL A 3 -1.05 -22.48 -49.69
CA VAL A 3 -2.29 -22.69 -48.88
C VAL A 3 -1.97 -22.94 -47.41
N LEU A 4 -0.87 -23.64 -47.10
CA LEU A 4 -0.46 -23.92 -45.72
C LEU A 4 0.00 -22.66 -44.98
N SER A 5 0.70 -21.73 -45.67
CA SER A 5 1.08 -20.45 -45.08
C SER A 5 -0.11 -19.55 -44.78
N ILE A 6 -1.13 -19.51 -45.65
CA ILE A 6 -2.34 -18.72 -45.41
C ILE A 6 -3.13 -19.29 -44.23
N LEU A 7 -3.26 -20.62 -44.13
CA LEU A 7 -3.93 -21.27 -43.01
C LEU A 7 -3.21 -20.98 -41.68
N LEU A 8 -1.87 -21.06 -41.65
CA LEU A 8 -1.07 -20.79 -40.45
C LEU A 8 -1.19 -19.32 -40.01
N LEU A 9 -1.24 -18.39 -40.97
CA LEU A 9 -1.41 -16.96 -40.69
C LEU A 9 -2.83 -16.66 -40.16
N CYS A 10 -3.87 -17.32 -40.70
CA CYS A 10 -5.22 -17.23 -40.16
C CYS A 10 -5.33 -17.80 -38.75
N ILE A 11 -4.67 -18.92 -38.45
CA ILE A 11 -4.67 -19.50 -37.10
C ILE A 11 -3.95 -18.58 -36.10
N LEU A 12 -2.83 -17.96 -36.49
CA LEU A 12 -2.12 -16.97 -35.68
C LEU A 12 -2.95 -15.69 -35.45
N PHE A 13 -3.69 -15.24 -36.47
CA PHE A 13 -4.58 -14.08 -36.32
C PHE A 13 -5.79 -14.38 -35.43
N VAL A 14 -6.40 -15.55 -35.56
CA VAL A 14 -7.54 -15.97 -34.71
C VAL A 14 -7.11 -16.15 -33.25
N SER A 15 -5.89 -16.64 -33.00
CA SER A 15 -5.37 -16.78 -31.63
C SER A 15 -4.91 -15.45 -31.01
N ALA A 16 -4.48 -14.47 -31.80
CA ALA A 16 -4.14 -13.13 -31.30
C ALA A 16 -5.35 -12.25 -30.96
N VAL A 17 -6.54 -12.56 -31.49
CA VAL A 17 -7.77 -11.77 -31.26
C VAL A 17 -8.58 -12.26 -30.05
N TYR A 18 -8.24 -13.42 -29.47
CA TYR A 18 -9.03 -14.06 -28.40
C TYR A 18 -8.36 -14.08 -27.01
N SER A 19 -7.50 -13.11 -26.70
CA SER A 19 -7.12 -12.84 -25.31
C SER A 19 -7.98 -11.74 -24.68
N GLY A 20 -9.25 -11.65 -25.07
CA GLY A 20 -10.25 -10.86 -24.34
C GLY A 20 -10.53 -11.52 -23.00
N TYR A 21 -10.64 -10.72 -21.95
CA TYR A 21 -11.07 -11.20 -20.64
C TYR A 21 -12.48 -11.78 -20.79
N SER A 22 -12.61 -13.11 -20.77
CA SER A 22 -13.92 -13.76 -20.79
C SER A 22 -14.33 -14.04 -19.35
N CYS A 23 -15.45 -13.46 -18.96
CA CYS A 23 -16.02 -13.74 -17.66
C CYS A 23 -16.49 -15.19 -17.57
N SER A 24 -15.80 -16.01 -16.77
CA SER A 24 -16.16 -17.42 -16.64
C SER A 24 -17.58 -17.65 -16.09
N ASN A 25 -18.13 -16.67 -15.36
CA ASN A 25 -19.48 -16.70 -14.78
C ASN A 25 -20.14 -15.31 -14.86
N PRO A 26 -20.92 -15.02 -15.92
CA PRO A 26 -21.76 -13.83 -15.95
C PRO A 26 -22.87 -13.97 -14.89
N CYS A 27 -23.18 -12.85 -14.26
CA CYS A 27 -24.20 -12.72 -13.23
C CYS A 27 -25.28 -11.74 -13.67
N TYR A 28 -26.12 -11.33 -12.72
CA TYR A 28 -27.22 -10.42 -12.96
C TYR A 28 -26.80 -9.20 -13.79
N GLY A 29 -27.45 -8.99 -14.93
CA GLY A 29 -27.31 -7.77 -15.74
C GLY A 29 -25.96 -7.60 -16.42
N ASP A 30 -25.41 -8.67 -17.02
CA ASP A 30 -24.14 -8.64 -17.76
C ASP A 30 -22.97 -8.17 -16.88
N MET A 31 -22.86 -8.72 -15.67
CA MET A 31 -21.77 -8.38 -14.73
C MET A 31 -20.92 -9.60 -14.40
N CYS A 32 -19.64 -9.38 -14.07
CA CYS A 32 -18.76 -10.46 -13.66
C CYS A 32 -18.77 -10.76 -12.18
N CYS A 33 -19.06 -12.01 -11.80
CA CYS A 33 -18.88 -12.47 -10.41
C CYS A 33 -17.57 -13.20 -10.14
N SER A 34 -16.79 -13.47 -11.19
CA SER A 34 -15.53 -14.20 -11.04
C SER A 34 -14.52 -13.32 -10.30
N ILE A 35 -13.99 -13.81 -9.18
CA ILE A 35 -12.81 -13.23 -8.54
C ILE A 35 -11.59 -13.81 -9.28
N PRO A 36 -10.71 -12.99 -9.88
CA PRO A 36 -9.51 -13.47 -10.54
C PRO A 36 -8.57 -14.13 -9.53
N SER A 37 -7.92 -15.22 -9.93
CA SER A 37 -7.04 -16.01 -9.05
C SER A 37 -5.83 -15.25 -8.49
N ASN A 38 -5.41 -14.15 -9.14
CA ASN A 38 -4.33 -13.29 -8.70
C ASN A 38 -4.82 -12.07 -7.87
N ASN A 39 -6.13 -11.94 -7.63
CA ASN A 39 -6.76 -10.82 -6.93
C ASN A 39 -6.38 -9.44 -7.51
N GLN A 40 -6.08 -9.34 -8.81
CA GLN A 40 -5.70 -8.08 -9.47
C GLN A 40 -6.85 -7.47 -10.27
N TYR A 41 -6.97 -6.14 -10.20
CA TYR A 41 -8.04 -5.35 -10.82
C TYR A 41 -7.53 -4.00 -11.30
N TYR A 42 -8.26 -3.34 -12.19
CA TYR A 42 -8.12 -1.91 -12.40
C TYR A 42 -9.08 -1.18 -11.47
N LEU A 43 -8.61 -0.07 -10.91
CA LEU A 43 -9.43 0.82 -10.12
C LEU A 43 -10.06 1.88 -11.01
N THR A 44 -11.36 2.05 -10.86
CA THR A 44 -12.14 3.15 -11.42
C THR A 44 -12.85 3.93 -10.33
N THR A 45 -13.22 5.17 -10.64
CA THR A 45 -14.01 6.02 -9.75
C THR A 45 -15.45 6.06 -10.20
N PHE A 46 -16.36 5.83 -9.26
CA PHE A 46 -17.80 5.82 -9.51
C PHE A 46 -18.56 6.42 -8.34
N CYS A 47 -19.68 7.08 -8.64
CA CYS A 47 -20.61 7.62 -7.66
C CYS A 47 -21.96 7.93 -8.32
N ASP A 48 -22.88 6.96 -8.34
CA ASP A 48 -24.28 7.21 -8.71
C ASP A 48 -25.14 7.50 -7.46
N GLU A 49 -26.32 8.10 -7.66
CA GLU A 49 -27.22 8.45 -6.54
C GLU A 49 -27.94 7.23 -5.94
N SER A 50 -28.15 6.17 -6.72
CA SER A 50 -28.77 4.92 -6.25
C SER A 50 -27.75 3.79 -6.24
N THR A 51 -27.63 3.09 -5.11
CA THR A 51 -26.72 1.95 -4.97
C THR A 51 -27.48 0.66 -4.71
N ALA A 52 -26.96 -0.46 -5.21
CA ALA A 52 -27.58 -1.78 -5.10
C ALA A 52 -27.72 -2.27 -3.65
N CYS A 53 -26.88 -1.77 -2.72
CA CYS A 53 -26.94 -2.13 -1.30
C CYS A 53 -27.71 -1.09 -0.45
N GLY A 54 -28.39 -0.12 -1.07
CA GLY A 54 -29.26 0.85 -0.40
C GLY A 54 -28.56 1.96 0.38
N THR A 55 -27.23 2.01 0.39
CA THR A 55 -26.42 3.06 1.04
C THR A 55 -25.94 4.05 -0.01
N GLY A 56 -26.39 5.31 0.05
CA GLY A 56 -25.99 6.32 -0.94
C GLY A 56 -24.50 6.66 -0.87
N CYS A 57 -23.90 7.02 -2.00
CA CYS A 57 -22.48 7.38 -2.10
C CYS A 57 -22.07 8.58 -1.21
N SER A 58 -23.02 9.43 -0.82
CA SER A 58 -22.78 10.57 0.08
C SER A 58 -22.59 10.19 1.55
N GLN A 59 -22.98 8.97 1.94
CA GLN A 59 -22.96 8.52 3.34
C GLN A 59 -21.59 7.95 3.76
N LEU A 60 -20.78 7.49 2.81
CA LEU A 60 -19.47 6.89 3.06
C LEU A 60 -18.40 7.58 2.23
N SER A 61 -17.28 7.91 2.87
CA SER A 61 -16.12 8.46 2.15
C SER A 61 -15.35 7.38 1.40
N LEU A 62 -15.27 6.17 1.94
CA LEU A 62 -14.48 5.05 1.41
C LEU A 62 -15.38 3.85 1.14
N PHE A 63 -15.70 3.62 -0.13
CA PHE A 63 -16.55 2.52 -0.55
C PHE A 63 -16.07 1.93 -1.88
N SER A 64 -16.60 0.74 -2.18
CA SER A 64 -16.47 0.09 -3.48
C SER A 64 -17.83 -0.32 -4.02
N ALA A 65 -17.94 -0.31 -5.34
CA ALA A 65 -19.07 -0.81 -6.10
C ALA A 65 -18.61 -2.10 -6.80
N ASP A 66 -18.74 -3.24 -6.10
CA ASP A 66 -18.44 -4.57 -6.64
C ASP A 66 -19.14 -5.69 -5.84
N SER A 67 -20.43 -5.46 -5.53
CA SER A 67 -21.26 -6.41 -4.78
C SER A 67 -21.48 -7.73 -5.52
N GLN A 68 -21.31 -7.74 -6.85
CA GLN A 68 -21.41 -8.96 -7.66
C GLN A 68 -20.29 -9.95 -7.32
N ARG A 69 -19.06 -9.47 -7.10
CA ARG A 69 -17.95 -10.35 -6.70
C ARG A 69 -17.92 -10.58 -5.19
N PHE A 70 -18.12 -9.53 -4.42
CA PHE A 70 -17.79 -9.53 -2.99
C PHE A 70 -19.00 -9.49 -2.05
N GLY A 71 -20.19 -9.20 -2.56
CA GLY A 71 -21.41 -9.04 -1.77
C GLY A 71 -21.54 -7.66 -1.11
N CYS A 72 -22.78 -7.25 -0.87
CA CYS A 72 -23.11 -6.02 -0.14
C CYS A 72 -22.63 -6.05 1.32
N GLY A 73 -22.12 -4.92 1.82
CA GLY A 73 -21.69 -4.75 3.21
C GLY A 73 -20.36 -5.42 3.54
N THR A 74 -19.76 -6.16 2.61
CA THR A 74 -18.44 -6.79 2.80
C THR A 74 -17.35 -5.74 2.92
N THR A 75 -16.40 -5.95 3.83
CA THR A 75 -15.19 -5.13 3.93
C THR A 75 -14.10 -5.67 2.99
N LEU A 76 -13.63 -4.83 2.07
CA LEU A 76 -12.48 -5.14 1.23
C LEU A 76 -11.24 -4.40 1.72
N THR A 77 -10.10 -5.06 1.63
CA THR A 77 -8.80 -4.38 1.68
C THR A 77 -8.29 -4.25 0.24
N ILE A 78 -8.17 -3.01 -0.22
CA ILE A 78 -7.67 -2.66 -1.54
C ILE A 78 -6.25 -2.10 -1.39
N CYS A 79 -5.30 -2.63 -2.14
CA CYS A 79 -3.89 -2.27 -2.09
C CYS A 79 -3.37 -1.85 -3.46
N SER A 80 -2.60 -0.77 -3.49
CA SER A 80 -1.77 -0.37 -4.63
C SER A 80 -0.34 -0.84 -4.35
N ALA A 81 0.12 -1.87 -5.08
CA ALA A 81 1.47 -2.41 -4.96
C ALA A 81 2.43 -1.68 -5.93
N GLY A 82 3.62 -1.33 -5.46
CA GLY A 82 4.64 -0.67 -6.32
C GLY A 82 4.38 0.81 -6.63
N GLY A 83 3.23 1.34 -6.21
CA GLY A 83 2.90 2.75 -6.24
C GLY A 83 3.54 3.51 -5.09
N GLY A 84 4.87 3.50 -4.98
CA GLY A 84 5.66 4.43 -4.15
C GLY A 84 5.50 5.91 -4.56
N SER A 85 4.34 6.27 -5.10
CA SER A 85 3.80 7.60 -5.23
C SER A 85 3.01 7.95 -3.96
N THR A 86 3.52 7.60 -2.78
CA THR A 86 3.39 8.57 -1.69
C THR A 86 4.15 9.80 -2.16
N SER A 87 3.42 10.71 -2.80
CA SER A 87 3.65 12.16 -2.72
C SER A 87 3.47 12.62 -1.27
N GLY A 88 4.07 11.90 -0.34
CA GLY A 88 4.65 12.48 0.84
C GLY A 88 5.76 13.37 0.31
N SER A 89 5.46 14.66 0.27
CA SER A 89 6.41 15.71 0.58
C SER A 89 7.03 15.42 1.97
N SER A 90 7.77 14.34 2.11
CA SER A 90 8.84 14.26 3.09
C SER A 90 9.98 15.03 2.46
N SER A 91 10.03 16.31 2.81
CA SER A 91 11.20 17.16 2.72
C SER A 91 12.39 16.49 3.41
N THR A 92 13.11 15.62 2.71
CA THR A 92 14.43 15.15 3.11
C THR A 92 15.37 15.29 1.92
N THR A 93 16.05 16.44 1.93
CA THR A 93 17.39 16.66 1.36
C THR A 93 17.62 16.14 -0.05
N SER A 94 17.27 16.99 -1.00
CA SER A 94 18.06 17.12 -2.23
C SER A 94 19.54 17.21 -1.86
N SER A 95 20.31 16.25 -2.34
CA SER A 95 21.75 16.36 -2.53
C SER A 95 21.97 17.38 -3.66
N GLY A 96 21.77 18.65 -3.32
CA GLY A 96 22.14 19.79 -4.14
C GLY A 96 23.42 20.39 -3.57
N SER A 97 24.53 20.22 -4.28
CA SER A 97 25.73 21.04 -4.09
C SER A 97 25.42 22.46 -4.52
N GLY A 98 24.82 23.25 -3.62
CA GLY A 98 24.48 24.65 -3.81
C GLY A 98 25.35 25.54 -2.94
N SER A 99 26.35 26.19 -3.54
CA SER A 99 27.04 27.32 -2.93
C SER A 99 26.09 28.52 -2.89
N GLY A 100 25.37 28.68 -1.79
CA GLY A 100 24.49 29.83 -1.54
C GLY A 100 25.00 30.65 -0.36
N SER A 101 25.57 31.82 -0.63
CA SER A 101 25.91 32.83 0.37
C SER A 101 24.62 33.43 0.94
N GLY A 102 24.24 33.02 2.14
CA GLY A 102 23.13 33.61 2.89
C GLY A 102 23.61 34.68 3.88
N THR A 103 23.29 35.93 3.58
CA THR A 103 23.36 37.05 4.53
C THR A 103 22.19 36.99 5.51
N THR A 104 22.52 36.98 6.80
CA THR A 104 21.77 37.50 7.96
C THR A 104 20.31 37.08 8.18
N SER A 105 20.09 36.15 9.11
CA SER A 105 19.07 36.31 10.18
C SER A 105 19.15 35.20 11.26
N SER A 106 19.59 35.62 12.44
CA SER A 106 19.33 35.14 13.81
C SER A 106 18.76 33.73 14.02
N GLY A 107 19.65 32.75 14.28
CA GLY A 107 19.31 31.47 14.92
C GLY A 107 20.43 31.03 15.85
N SER A 108 20.22 31.15 17.16
CA SER A 108 21.22 30.86 18.20
C SER A 108 21.30 29.35 18.46
N GLY A 109 22.41 28.71 18.09
CA GLY A 109 22.75 27.34 18.46
C GLY A 109 24.23 27.24 18.82
N SER A 110 24.54 27.25 20.11
CA SER A 110 25.91 27.17 20.63
C SER A 110 26.41 25.73 20.64
N GLY A 111 27.20 25.34 19.64
CA GLY A 111 27.97 24.10 19.62
C GLY A 111 29.45 24.37 19.90
N SER A 112 29.94 23.99 21.08
CA SER A 112 31.37 24.05 21.42
C SER A 112 32.04 22.74 21.03
N GLY A 113 32.70 22.72 19.87
CA GLY A 113 33.58 21.63 19.45
C GLY A 113 35.03 21.97 19.77
N SER A 114 35.70 21.14 20.58
CA SER A 114 37.15 21.20 20.80
C SER A 114 37.83 20.08 20.02
N GLY A 115 38.46 20.43 18.90
CA GLY A 115 39.35 19.55 18.15
C GLY A 115 40.80 19.98 18.33
N SER A 116 41.63 19.13 18.90
CA SER A 116 43.11 19.19 18.83
C SER A 116 43.53 18.11 17.81
N GLY A 117 44.41 18.33 16.84
CA GLY A 117 45.73 18.92 16.95
C GLY A 117 46.77 17.80 16.87
N THR A 118 47.31 17.56 15.67
CA THR A 118 48.60 16.86 15.45
C THR A 118 49.31 17.65 14.36
N SER A 119 50.54 18.13 14.53
CA SER A 119 51.73 17.42 15.01
C SER A 119 52.79 18.36 15.60
N GLY A 120 53.39 17.96 16.72
CA GLY A 120 54.70 18.46 17.18
C GLY A 120 54.77 18.74 18.68
N SER A 121 55.47 17.87 19.40
CA SER A 121 55.91 17.97 20.82
C SER A 121 54.87 17.76 21.95
N THR A 122 55.18 16.73 22.74
CA THR A 122 54.80 16.44 24.15
C THR A 122 53.85 17.44 24.84
N SER A 123 52.57 17.11 24.95
CA SER A 123 51.73 17.58 26.06
C SER A 123 50.48 16.71 26.23
N SER A 124 50.19 16.40 27.49
CA SER A 124 49.05 15.65 28.00
C SER A 124 47.79 16.52 27.98
N GLY A 125 46.76 16.11 27.24
CA GLY A 125 45.45 16.76 27.19
C GLY A 125 44.36 15.87 27.77
N SER A 126 43.79 16.27 28.90
CA SER A 126 42.61 15.65 29.51
C SER A 126 41.36 16.31 28.95
N GLY A 127 40.58 15.59 28.15
CA GLY A 127 39.29 16.06 27.60
C GLY A 127 38.11 15.33 28.24
N SER A 128 37.32 16.05 29.03
CA SER A 128 36.05 15.54 29.57
C SER A 128 34.89 16.15 28.77
N GLY A 129 34.19 15.32 27.99
CA GLY A 129 33.00 15.72 27.25
C GLY A 129 31.76 15.00 27.79
N SER A 130 30.86 15.75 28.43
CA SER A 130 29.54 15.25 28.84
C SER A 130 28.49 15.79 27.88
N GLY A 131 28.02 14.93 26.96
CA GLY A 131 26.94 15.25 26.04
C GLY A 131 25.65 14.54 26.44
N SER A 132 24.68 15.29 26.97
CA SER A 132 23.31 14.81 27.19
C SER A 132 22.43 15.29 26.04
N GLY A 133 22.16 14.40 25.08
CA GLY A 133 21.24 14.67 23.98
C GLY A 133 19.89 14.02 24.23
N SER A 134 18.85 14.82 24.47
CA SER A 134 17.46 14.35 24.55
C SER A 134 16.81 14.47 23.17
N GLY A 135 16.96 13.44 22.35
CA GLY A 135 16.26 13.30 21.06
C GLY A 135 15.05 12.39 21.22
N SER A 136 13.85 12.96 21.14
CA SER A 136 12.60 12.22 21.14
C SER A 136 12.32 11.63 19.75
N THR A 137 11.86 10.39 19.74
CA THR A 137 11.41 9.54 18.61
C THR A 137 12.49 8.72 17.91
N SER A 138 12.30 7.39 18.01
CA SER A 138 13.09 6.26 17.48
C SER A 138 14.33 5.83 18.28
N SER A 139 14.16 4.68 18.96
CA SER A 139 15.17 3.73 19.48
C SER A 139 16.62 4.21 19.61
N GLY A 140 16.95 4.84 20.74
CA GLY A 140 18.33 5.05 21.16
C GLY A 140 18.82 3.92 22.06
N SER A 141 19.83 3.15 21.60
CA SER A 141 20.62 2.28 22.47
C SER A 141 21.78 3.10 23.06
N GLY A 142 21.56 3.72 24.21
CA GLY A 142 22.61 4.40 24.96
C GLY A 142 23.37 3.40 25.83
N SER A 143 24.63 3.13 25.50
CA SER A 143 25.57 2.46 26.42
C SER A 143 26.59 3.49 26.90
N GLY A 144 26.28 4.15 28.02
CA GLY A 144 27.22 5.03 28.71
C GLY A 144 28.00 4.24 29.75
N SER A 145 29.30 4.06 29.55
CA SER A 145 30.22 3.60 30.59
C SER A 145 31.15 4.75 30.94
N GLY A 146 30.79 5.49 32.00
CA GLY A 146 31.64 6.51 32.58
C GLY A 146 32.27 5.99 33.86
N SER A 147 33.60 5.85 33.89
CA SER A 147 34.35 5.69 35.14
C SER A 147 35.76 6.23 34.96
N GLY A 148 36.10 7.25 35.76
CA GLY A 148 37.45 7.71 36.03
C GLY A 148 37.36 8.75 37.14
N SER A 149 38.12 8.73 38.24
CA SER A 149 39.34 8.00 38.58
C SER A 149 39.26 7.70 40.09
N SER A 150 39.61 6.52 40.59
CA SER A 150 41.00 6.10 40.73
C SER A 150 41.11 4.57 40.68
N SER A 151 42.18 4.08 40.04
CA SER A 151 42.54 2.68 39.77
C SER A 151 41.88 2.04 38.54
N SER A 152 42.73 1.78 37.53
CA SER A 152 42.61 0.78 36.45
C SER A 152 41.23 0.12 36.24
N GLY A 153 40.39 0.70 35.38
CA GLY A 153 39.12 0.10 34.97
C GLY A 153 39.02 0.00 33.44
N SER A 154 39.00 -1.23 32.92
CA SER A 154 38.84 -1.53 31.49
C SER A 154 37.36 -1.77 31.17
N GLY A 155 36.67 -0.77 30.60
CA GLY A 155 35.26 -0.90 30.18
C GLY A 155 35.15 -1.26 28.70
N SER A 156 34.74 -2.49 28.38
CA SER A 156 34.42 -2.93 27.01
C SER A 156 32.92 -2.87 26.78
N GLY A 157 32.45 -1.84 26.07
CA GLY A 157 31.04 -1.70 25.68
C GLY A 157 30.80 -2.24 24.28
N SER A 158 30.34 -3.48 24.16
CA SER A 158 29.93 -4.08 22.88
C SER A 158 28.45 -3.79 22.62
N GLY A 159 28.14 -2.58 22.16
CA GLY A 159 26.81 -2.24 21.64
C GLY A 159 26.63 -2.80 20.24
N SER A 160 26.06 -4.00 20.11
CA SER A 160 25.60 -4.52 18.81
C SER A 160 24.28 -3.85 18.45
N GLY A 161 24.35 -2.58 18.04
CA GLY A 161 23.23 -1.90 17.41
C GLY A 161 23.00 -2.50 16.03
N SER A 162 22.24 -3.59 15.97
CA SER A 162 21.72 -4.13 14.70
C SER A 162 20.67 -3.14 14.19
N SER A 163 21.13 -2.05 13.57
CA SER A 163 20.31 -1.17 12.78
C SER A 163 19.83 -1.95 11.56
N ASN A 164 18.73 -2.69 11.73
CA ASN A 164 17.90 -3.13 10.63
C ASN A 164 17.29 -1.88 9.99
N LEU A 165 18.11 -1.12 9.24
CA LEU A 165 17.68 -0.10 8.29
C LEU A 165 16.93 -0.71 7.08
N LEU A 166 16.68 -2.02 7.12
CA LEU A 166 15.76 -2.73 6.24
C LEU A 166 14.32 -2.82 6.81
N ASN A 167 14.08 -2.38 8.04
CA ASN A 167 12.76 -1.90 8.46
C ASN A 167 12.60 -0.53 7.82
N GLU A 168 11.74 -0.28 6.86
CA GLU A 168 10.41 -0.80 6.60
C GLU A 168 10.14 -0.39 5.16
N ILE A 169 10.66 -1.15 4.20
CA ILE A 169 10.44 -0.83 2.79
C ILE A 169 8.94 -0.95 2.54
N VAL A 170 8.28 0.20 2.43
CA VAL A 170 6.88 0.30 2.07
C VAL A 170 6.73 -0.36 0.71
N TYR A 171 5.99 -1.47 0.68
CA TYR A 171 5.70 -2.22 -0.53
C TYR A 171 4.51 -1.60 -1.27
N GLY A 172 3.55 -1.06 -0.51
CA GLY A 172 2.38 -0.41 -1.05
C GLY A 172 1.56 0.30 0.01
N THR A 173 0.51 0.96 -0.47
CA THR A 173 -0.51 1.60 0.36
C THR A 173 -1.82 0.84 0.17
N CYS A 174 -2.50 0.57 1.27
CA CYS A 174 -3.78 -0.12 1.29
C CYS A 174 -4.85 0.73 1.97
N VAL A 175 -6.11 0.43 1.69
CA VAL A 175 -7.27 1.05 2.33
C VAL A 175 -8.37 0.01 2.51
N LYS A 176 -9.11 0.12 3.62
CA LYS A 176 -10.33 -0.67 3.84
C LYS A 176 -11.56 0.08 3.36
N VAL A 177 -12.40 -0.60 2.60
CA VAL A 177 -13.63 -0.05 2.02
C VAL A 177 -14.80 -0.98 2.27
N THR A 178 -16.01 -0.43 2.30
CA THR A 178 -17.24 -1.23 2.33
C THR A 178 -17.85 -1.32 0.94
N VAL A 179 -18.31 -2.50 0.55
CA VAL A 179 -18.98 -2.70 -0.73
C VAL A 179 -20.44 -2.27 -0.63
N ILE A 180 -20.84 -1.28 -1.45
CA ILE A 180 -22.19 -0.68 -1.38
C ILE A 180 -22.99 -0.72 -2.67
N ASP A 181 -22.39 -1.12 -3.78
CA ASP A 181 -23.07 -1.11 -5.08
C ASP A 181 -22.62 -2.27 -5.97
N ALA A 182 -23.33 -2.48 -7.07
CA ALA A 182 -22.94 -3.38 -8.15
C ALA A 182 -21.74 -2.82 -8.91
N GLY A 183 -20.87 -3.72 -9.39
CA GLY A 183 -19.71 -3.34 -10.17
C GLY A 183 -20.05 -2.97 -11.61
N PRO A 184 -19.03 -2.66 -12.43
CA PRO A 184 -19.23 -2.25 -13.80
C PRO A 184 -19.79 -3.40 -14.67
N ASN A 185 -20.34 -3.01 -15.81
CA ASN A 185 -20.81 -3.97 -16.81
C ASN A 185 -19.62 -4.73 -17.43
N ILE A 186 -19.83 -6.01 -17.74
CA ILE A 186 -18.85 -6.93 -18.35
C ILE A 186 -18.22 -6.35 -19.61
N SER A 187 -18.98 -5.62 -20.43
CA SER A 187 -18.47 -5.00 -21.66
C SER A 187 -17.34 -4.01 -21.40
N VAL A 188 -17.39 -3.28 -20.27
CA VAL A 188 -16.33 -2.36 -19.85
C VAL A 188 -15.08 -3.13 -19.43
N GLU A 189 -15.25 -4.26 -18.75
CA GLU A 189 -14.13 -5.12 -18.35
C GLU A 189 -13.51 -5.87 -19.53
N GLU A 190 -14.32 -6.29 -20.50
CA GLU A 190 -13.88 -6.88 -21.76
C GLU A 190 -13.04 -5.88 -22.56
N GLU A 191 -13.48 -4.62 -22.65
CA GLU A 191 -12.72 -3.54 -23.30
C GLU A 191 -11.43 -3.21 -22.56
N ALA A 192 -11.46 -3.18 -21.23
CA ALA A 192 -10.27 -2.98 -20.40
C ALA A 192 -9.31 -4.19 -20.40
N GLY A 193 -9.79 -5.37 -20.82
CA GLY A 193 -9.04 -6.61 -20.85
C GLY A 193 -8.73 -7.20 -19.48
N MET A 194 -9.38 -6.71 -18.41
CA MET A 194 -9.20 -7.22 -17.05
C MET A 194 -10.33 -6.76 -16.10
N PRO A 195 -10.53 -7.45 -14.95
CA PRO A 195 -11.54 -7.08 -13.95
C PRO A 195 -11.39 -5.64 -13.45
N ILE A 196 -12.50 -4.94 -13.26
CA ILE A 196 -12.53 -3.58 -12.74
C ILE A 196 -13.23 -3.56 -11.38
N ILE A 197 -12.70 -2.74 -10.47
CA ILE A 197 -13.37 -2.35 -9.23
C ILE A 197 -13.69 -0.87 -9.30
N ASP A 198 -14.98 -0.56 -9.27
CA ASP A 198 -15.45 0.79 -9.04
C ASP A 198 -15.32 1.14 -7.55
N ALA A 199 -14.87 2.36 -7.26
CA ALA A 199 -14.68 2.85 -5.91
C ALA A 199 -14.93 4.36 -5.78
N SER A 200 -14.99 4.84 -4.54
CA SER A 200 -15.14 6.27 -4.29
C SER A 200 -13.91 7.07 -4.77
N ALA A 201 -14.12 8.35 -5.09
CA ALA A 201 -13.04 9.28 -5.44
C ALA A 201 -11.96 9.34 -4.35
N GLN A 202 -12.36 9.19 -3.08
CA GLN A 202 -11.44 9.18 -1.95
C GLN A 202 -10.52 7.96 -1.97
N VAL A 203 -10.96 6.79 -2.44
CA VAL A 203 -10.10 5.60 -2.61
C VAL A 203 -9.01 5.88 -3.63
N CYS A 204 -9.37 6.46 -4.78
CA CYS A 204 -8.40 6.86 -5.80
C CYS A 204 -7.41 7.92 -5.26
N GLN A 205 -7.91 8.92 -4.52
CA GLN A 205 -7.08 9.97 -3.94
C GLN A 205 -6.10 9.40 -2.92
N THR A 206 -6.56 8.42 -2.14
CA THR A 206 -5.79 7.77 -1.10
C THR A 206 -4.70 6.86 -1.67
N LEU A 207 -5.00 6.10 -2.72
CA LEU A 207 -4.07 5.12 -3.30
C LEU A 207 -3.13 5.70 -4.35
N PHE A 208 -3.55 6.75 -5.07
CA PHE A 208 -2.84 7.27 -6.24
C PHE A 208 -2.66 8.78 -6.25
N GLY A 209 -3.18 9.50 -5.25
CA GLY A 209 -3.09 10.96 -5.18
C GLY A 209 -3.96 11.69 -6.21
N SER A 210 -4.92 11.00 -6.84
CA SER A 210 -5.82 11.56 -7.86
C SER A 210 -7.28 11.52 -7.39
N SER A 211 -8.05 12.57 -7.66
CA SER A 211 -9.48 12.61 -7.32
C SER A 211 -10.35 11.71 -8.19
N SER A 212 -9.80 11.15 -9.28
CA SER A 212 -10.48 10.24 -10.18
C SER A 212 -9.52 9.22 -10.77
N CYS A 213 -10.01 8.00 -10.93
CA CYS A 213 -9.35 6.90 -11.61
C CYS A 213 -10.24 6.49 -12.79
N GLY A 214 -9.75 6.63 -14.01
CA GLY A 214 -10.39 6.07 -15.19
C GLY A 214 -9.84 4.68 -15.51
N TRP A 215 -10.63 3.80 -16.11
CA TRP A 215 -10.14 2.48 -16.52
C TRP A 215 -9.01 2.63 -17.55
N SER A 216 -9.05 3.69 -18.36
CA SER A 216 -7.98 4.09 -19.30
C SER A 216 -6.65 4.40 -18.61
N ASP A 217 -6.65 4.74 -17.32
CA ASP A 217 -5.43 5.01 -16.55
C ASP A 217 -4.71 3.71 -16.15
N SER A 218 -5.35 2.54 -16.34
CA SER A 218 -4.79 1.22 -16.05
C SER A 218 -4.20 1.10 -14.65
N ARG A 219 -4.88 1.70 -13.65
CA ARG A 219 -4.43 1.74 -12.24
C ARG A 219 -4.58 0.37 -11.60
N LEU A 220 -3.51 -0.42 -11.66
CA LEU A 220 -3.47 -1.77 -11.09
C LEU A 220 -3.56 -1.73 -9.56
N ILE A 221 -4.51 -2.49 -9.02
CA ILE A 221 -4.67 -2.74 -7.58
C ILE A 221 -4.77 -4.24 -7.30
N SER A 222 -4.67 -4.59 -6.03
CA SER A 222 -5.13 -5.88 -5.52
C SER A 222 -6.27 -5.66 -4.54
N ALA A 223 -7.29 -6.52 -4.56
CA ALA A 223 -8.41 -6.43 -3.63
C ALA A 223 -8.79 -7.80 -3.11
N VAL A 224 -9.00 -7.89 -1.80
CA VAL A 224 -9.46 -9.11 -1.14
C VAL A 224 -10.45 -8.81 -0.04
N GLN A 225 -11.32 -9.77 0.27
CA GLN A 225 -12.17 -9.69 1.46
C GLN A 225 -11.30 -9.61 2.72
N SER A 226 -11.77 -8.84 3.70
CA SER A 226 -11.09 -8.61 4.96
C SER A 226 -12.10 -8.46 6.09
N THR A 227 -11.63 -8.36 7.33
CA THR A 227 -12.49 -8.08 8.48
C THR A 227 -12.03 -6.79 9.16
N GLU A 228 -12.95 -6.13 9.87
CA GLU A 228 -12.61 -4.93 10.64
C GLU A 228 -11.54 -5.23 11.72
N ASN A 229 -11.47 -6.47 12.21
CA ASN A 229 -10.63 -6.90 13.33
C ASN A 229 -9.35 -7.66 12.92
N ASP A 230 -8.91 -7.58 11.66
CA ASP A 230 -7.73 -8.31 11.18
C ASP A 230 -6.37 -7.68 11.56
N GLY A 231 -6.40 -6.57 12.29
CA GLY A 231 -5.22 -5.83 12.77
C GLY A 231 -4.82 -4.64 11.90
N PHE A 232 -5.48 -4.40 10.76
CA PHE A 232 -5.22 -3.24 9.91
C PHE A 232 -6.25 -2.11 10.12
N PRO A 233 -5.83 -0.82 10.03
CA PRO A 233 -6.72 0.33 10.23
C PRO A 233 -7.93 0.33 9.28
N VAL A 234 -9.08 0.79 9.80
CA VAL A 234 -10.30 1.05 9.02
C VAL A 234 -10.44 2.56 8.82
N GLY A 235 -10.98 2.98 7.66
CA GLY A 235 -11.33 4.38 7.40
C GLY A 235 -10.19 5.29 6.96
N ASN A 236 -8.95 4.80 6.90
CA ASN A 236 -7.79 5.54 6.40
C ASN A 236 -6.85 4.63 5.60
N ALA A 237 -5.99 5.24 4.79
CA ALA A 237 -4.85 4.53 4.19
C ALA A 237 -3.90 4.02 5.26
N PHE A 238 -3.24 2.91 4.96
CA PHE A 238 -2.11 2.42 5.72
C PHE A 238 -1.05 1.84 4.78
N ASN A 239 0.21 2.06 5.13
CA ASN A 239 1.33 1.48 4.41
C ASN A 239 1.54 0.05 4.86
N VAL A 240 1.97 -0.80 3.93
CA VAL A 240 2.27 -2.21 4.22
C VAL A 240 3.68 -2.55 3.73
N THR A 241 4.38 -3.35 4.51
CA THR A 241 5.56 -4.08 4.05
C THR A 241 5.13 -5.24 3.13
N LEU A 242 6.10 -5.83 2.42
CA LEU A 242 5.83 -7.00 1.57
C LEU A 242 5.22 -8.17 2.37
N SER A 243 5.72 -8.43 3.59
CA SER A 243 5.20 -9.51 4.43
C SER A 243 3.77 -9.23 4.92
N GLN A 244 3.46 -7.98 5.25
CA GLN A 244 2.10 -7.56 5.60
C GLN A 244 1.15 -7.70 4.41
N TYR A 245 1.55 -7.24 3.22
CA TYR A 245 0.78 -7.40 1.99
C TYR A 245 0.48 -8.87 1.69
N GLN A 246 1.48 -9.76 1.77
CA GLN A 246 1.29 -11.20 1.58
C GLN A 246 0.34 -11.80 2.63
N SER A 247 0.42 -11.34 3.88
CA SER A 247 -0.52 -11.76 4.93
C SER A 247 -1.96 -11.31 4.66
N ILE A 248 -2.15 -10.12 4.10
CA ILE A 248 -3.47 -9.62 3.70
C ILE A 248 -4.05 -10.50 2.59
N MET A 249 -3.28 -10.74 1.52
CA MET A 249 -3.72 -11.56 0.38
C MET A 249 -4.09 -12.99 0.83
N LYS A 250 -3.21 -13.62 1.61
CA LYS A 250 -3.45 -14.98 2.14
C LYS A 250 -4.70 -15.05 3.03
N ARG A 251 -4.93 -14.05 3.89
CA ARG A 251 -6.13 -14.03 4.76
C ARG A 251 -7.39 -13.84 3.92
N GLY A 252 -7.34 -13.02 2.89
CA GLY A 252 -8.43 -12.86 1.94
C GLY A 252 -8.82 -14.15 1.23
N GLU A 253 -7.83 -14.91 0.75
CA GLU A 253 -8.05 -16.23 0.15
C GLU A 253 -8.70 -17.22 1.13
N LEU A 254 -8.28 -17.20 2.40
CA LEU A 254 -8.88 -18.03 3.45
C LEU A 254 -10.34 -17.67 3.70
N LEU A 255 -10.67 -16.37 3.79
CA LEU A 255 -12.05 -15.91 3.97
C LEU A 255 -12.93 -16.33 2.79
N MET A 256 -12.45 -16.11 1.57
CA MET A 256 -13.15 -16.53 0.36
C MET A 256 -13.35 -18.05 0.29
N SER A 257 -12.34 -18.83 0.70
CA SER A 257 -12.42 -20.29 0.74
C SER A 257 -13.44 -20.77 1.78
N GLN A 258 -13.43 -20.19 2.99
CA GLN A 258 -14.43 -20.50 4.03
C GLN A 258 -15.85 -20.26 3.53
N CYS A 259 -16.04 -19.20 2.73
CA CYS A 259 -17.32 -18.90 2.13
C CYS A 259 -17.76 -19.87 1.04
N SER A 260 -16.83 -20.47 0.30
CA SER A 260 -17.16 -21.51 -0.68
C SER A 260 -17.59 -22.84 -0.03
N LEU A 261 -17.10 -23.14 1.18
CA LEU A 261 -17.37 -24.40 1.87
C LEU A 261 -18.67 -24.38 2.68
N ASN A 262 -19.03 -23.21 3.23
CA ASN A 262 -20.20 -23.06 4.08
C ASN A 262 -21.41 -22.56 3.29
N SER A 263 -21.90 -23.36 2.33
CA SER A 263 -23.10 -23.01 1.53
C SER A 263 -24.37 -22.79 2.38
N TYR A 264 -24.35 -23.13 3.67
CA TYR A 264 -25.43 -22.89 4.64
C TYR A 264 -25.27 -21.62 5.48
N ASP A 265 -24.10 -20.99 5.50
CA ASP A 265 -23.92 -19.72 6.18
C ASP A 265 -24.29 -18.59 5.22
N SER A 266 -25.52 -18.07 5.38
CA SER A 266 -26.05 -16.96 4.58
C SER A 266 -25.20 -15.69 4.65
N LYS A 267 -24.21 -15.63 5.54
CA LYS A 267 -23.26 -14.52 5.67
C LYS A 267 -22.11 -14.55 4.67
N CYS A 268 -21.83 -15.70 4.05
CA CYS A 268 -20.59 -15.87 3.30
C CYS A 268 -20.71 -15.65 1.79
N LYS A 269 -21.91 -15.55 1.21
CA LYS A 269 -22.11 -15.10 -0.17
C LYS A 269 -23.61 -14.92 -0.46
N TYR A 270 -23.97 -13.79 -1.08
CA TYR A 270 -25.25 -13.53 -1.79
C TYR A 270 -26.60 -13.61 -1.05
N ASN A 271 -26.70 -14.13 0.17
CA ASN A 271 -28.02 -14.45 0.75
C ASN A 271 -28.68 -13.36 1.60
N ASN A 272 -28.18 -12.12 1.58
CA ASN A 272 -28.91 -10.97 2.12
C ASN A 272 -29.64 -10.16 1.04
N HIS A 273 -30.06 -10.78 -0.06
CA HIS A 273 -31.11 -10.25 -0.94
C HIS A 273 -32.52 -10.48 -0.36
N SER A 274 -32.69 -10.33 0.96
CA SER A 274 -34.03 -10.06 1.50
C SER A 274 -34.21 -8.53 1.49
N PHE A 275 -34.52 -7.99 0.32
CA PHE A 275 -35.15 -6.67 0.20
C PHE A 275 -36.66 -6.85 0.23
#